data_AF-M0LVS6-F1
#
_entry.id   AF-M0LVS6-F1
#
_cell.length_a   1.000
_cell.length_b   1.000
_cell.length_c   1.000
_cell.angle_alpha   90.00
_cell.angle_beta   90.00
_cell.angle_gamma   90.00
#
_symmetry.space_group_name_H-M   'P 1'
#
loop_
_entity.id
_entity.type
_entity.pdbx_description
1 polymer ?
#
loop_
_entity_poly.entity_id
_entity_poly.type
_entity_poly.pdbx_seq_one_letter_code
_entity_poly.pdbx_strand_id
1 'polypeptide(L)'
;MDADTGTIEWTTETFECWTTPVVDDGVVYTPARFDLVALDADSGDEQWRYTDPGLGGRSYTNLTLVDDLLVAGSTGYAVVTVSTDGTVQAIADGSSTEFSHVIEDGTVYVATCDGISAYSLESE
;
A
#
# COMPACT_ATOMS: atom_id res chain seq x y z
N MET A 1 -4.32 -14.43 15.25
CA MET A 1 -4.19 -15.81 15.78
C MET A 1 -4.53 -15.72 17.24
N ASP A 2 -5.27 -16.70 17.76
CA ASP A 2 -5.48 -16.79 19.19
C ASP A 2 -4.12 -16.97 19.86
N ALA A 3 -3.72 -16.00 20.69
CA ALA A 3 -2.37 -15.90 21.22
C ALA A 3 -2.03 -17.05 22.19
N ASP A 4 -3.06 -17.65 22.80
CA ASP A 4 -2.91 -18.74 23.76
C ASP A 4 -2.80 -20.11 23.08
N THR A 5 -3.48 -20.29 21.95
CA THR A 5 -3.59 -21.59 21.25
C THR A 5 -2.77 -21.67 19.98
N GLY A 6 -2.36 -20.55 19.40
CA GLY A 6 -1.72 -20.52 18.08
C GLY A 6 -2.68 -20.80 16.92
N THR A 7 -3.98 -20.79 17.17
CA THR A 7 -4.99 -21.09 16.15
C THR A 7 -5.18 -19.89 15.22
N ILE A 8 -5.19 -20.13 13.92
CA ILE A 8 -5.52 -19.12 12.91
C ILE A 8 -7.00 -18.74 13.07
N GLU A 9 -7.28 -17.44 13.21
CA GLU A 9 -8.65 -16.93 13.40
C GLU A 9 -9.42 -16.83 12.08
N TRP A 10 -8.75 -16.35 11.03
CA TRP A 10 -9.30 -16.31 9.68
C TRP A 10 -8.19 -16.37 8.62
N THR A 11 -8.58 -16.70 7.39
CA THR A 11 -7.72 -16.64 6.20
C THR A 11 -8.55 -16.10 5.04
N THR A 12 -7.97 -15.19 4.28
CA THR A 12 -8.56 -14.68 3.04
C THR A 12 -8.14 -15.54 1.83
N GLU A 13 -8.68 -15.23 0.65
CA GLU A 13 -8.25 -15.84 -0.61
C GLU A 13 -6.76 -15.55 -0.86
N THR A 14 -6.04 -16.51 -1.44
CA THR A 14 -4.61 -16.34 -1.67
C THR A 14 -4.36 -15.32 -2.77
N PHE A 15 -3.53 -14.32 -2.46
CA PHE A 15 -2.98 -13.39 -3.44
C PHE A 15 -1.45 -13.31 -3.31
N GLU A 16 -0.78 -12.95 -4.40
CA GLU A 16 0.65 -12.66 -4.37
C GLU A 16 0.88 -11.38 -3.56
N CYS A 17 1.64 -11.45 -2.48
CA CYS A 17 2.07 -10.30 -1.69
C CYS A 17 3.53 -10.48 -1.26
N TRP A 18 4.32 -9.42 -1.36
CA TRP A 18 5.74 -9.40 -0.95
C TRP A 18 6.04 -8.37 0.14
N THR A 19 5.00 -7.69 0.64
CA THR A 19 5.10 -6.49 1.46
C THR A 19 4.35 -6.68 2.78
N THR A 20 4.65 -5.82 3.76
CA THR A 20 3.93 -5.84 5.04
C THR A 20 2.58 -5.15 4.88
N PRO A 21 1.47 -5.70 5.42
CA PRO A 21 0.19 -4.99 5.49
C PRO A 21 0.25 -3.83 6.49
N VAL A 22 -0.68 -2.89 6.36
CA VAL A 22 -0.94 -1.83 7.34
C VAL A 22 -2.31 -2.06 7.94
N VAL A 23 -2.49 -1.72 9.22
CA VAL A 23 -3.80 -1.79 9.89
C VAL A 23 -4.15 -0.42 10.45
N ASP A 24 -5.36 0.04 10.18
CA ASP A 24 -5.93 1.25 10.78
C ASP A 24 -7.45 1.10 10.94
N ASP A 25 -7.98 1.62 12.05
CA ASP A 25 -9.41 1.57 12.43
C ASP A 25 -10.13 0.23 12.16
N GLY A 26 -9.47 -0.90 12.44
CA GLY A 26 -10.05 -2.24 12.24
C GLY A 26 -10.05 -2.73 10.78
N VAL A 27 -9.29 -2.07 9.91
CA VAL A 27 -9.15 -2.44 8.50
C VAL A 27 -7.69 -2.76 8.17
N VAL A 28 -7.45 -3.87 7.48
CA VAL A 28 -6.15 -4.31 7.00
C VAL A 28 -5.98 -3.92 5.53
N TYR A 29 -4.97 -3.12 5.24
CA TYR A 29 -4.61 -2.68 3.89
C TYR A 29 -3.38 -3.43 3.41
N THR A 30 -3.42 -4.00 2.20
CA THR A 30 -2.26 -4.68 1.62
C THR A 30 -2.26 -4.64 0.10
N PRO A 31 -1.09 -4.53 -0.53
CA PRO A 31 -0.95 -4.89 -1.93
C PRO A 31 -1.35 -6.35 -2.17
N ALA A 32 -2.06 -6.60 -3.27
CA ALA A 32 -2.46 -7.90 -3.75
C ALA A 32 -2.15 -8.01 -5.24
N ARG A 33 -0.97 -8.56 -5.57
CA ARG A 33 -0.39 -8.63 -6.91
C ARG A 33 -0.17 -7.24 -7.53
N PHE A 34 -1.16 -6.69 -8.23
CA PHE A 34 -1.13 -5.36 -8.85
C PHE A 34 -2.18 -4.42 -8.24
N ASP A 35 -2.98 -4.91 -7.30
CA ASP A 35 -4.08 -4.18 -6.69
C ASP A 35 -3.69 -3.72 -5.28
N LEU A 36 -4.49 -2.83 -4.72
CA LEU A 36 -4.53 -2.56 -3.28
C LEU A 36 -5.88 -3.02 -2.75
N VAL A 37 -5.88 -3.79 -1.65
CA VAL A 37 -7.10 -4.28 -1.00
C VAL A 37 -7.20 -3.77 0.42
N ALA A 38 -8.44 -3.60 0.88
CA ALA A 38 -8.80 -3.41 2.27
C ALA A 38 -9.66 -4.57 2.75
N LEU A 39 -9.29 -5.14 3.88
CA LEU A 39 -9.96 -6.27 4.51
C LEU A 39 -10.43 -5.89 5.90
N ASP A 40 -11.57 -6.39 6.34
CA ASP A 40 -11.97 -6.34 7.75
C ASP A 40 -10.95 -7.11 8.61
N ALA A 41 -10.46 -6.50 9.69
CA ALA A 41 -9.41 -7.12 10.52
C ALA A 41 -9.91 -8.30 11.36
N ASP A 42 -11.21 -8.38 11.64
CA ASP A 42 -11.81 -9.42 12.48
C ASP A 42 -12.25 -10.63 11.65
N SER A 43 -12.69 -10.43 10.41
CA SER A 43 -13.17 -11.52 9.54
C SER A 43 -12.27 -11.83 8.34
N GLY A 44 -11.45 -10.89 7.88
CA GLY A 44 -10.68 -11.00 6.64
C GLY A 44 -11.51 -10.77 5.37
N ASP A 45 -12.76 -10.34 5.50
CA ASP A 45 -13.64 -10.04 4.37
C ASP A 45 -13.17 -8.79 3.63
N GLU A 46 -13.15 -8.83 2.30
CA GLU A 46 -12.78 -7.67 1.48
C GLU A 46 -13.83 -6.56 1.59
N GLN A 47 -13.41 -5.39 2.07
CA GLN A 47 -14.24 -4.18 2.12
C GLN A 47 -14.18 -3.43 0.80
N TRP A 48 -12.97 -3.27 0.24
CA TRP A 48 -12.77 -2.68 -1.08
C TRP A 48 -11.48 -3.17 -1.74
N ARG A 49 -11.42 -2.96 -3.05
CA ARG A 49 -10.25 -3.24 -3.89
C ARG A 49 -10.10 -2.19 -4.97
N TYR A 50 -8.85 -1.78 -5.18
CA TYR A 50 -8.45 -0.88 -6.26
C TYR A 50 -7.73 -1.67 -7.37
N THR A 51 -8.44 -1.95 -8.48
CA THR A 51 -8.00 -2.86 -9.57
C THR A 51 -7.80 -2.19 -10.94
N ASP A 52 -8.19 -0.93 -11.13
CA ASP A 52 -8.03 -0.25 -12.43
C ASP A 52 -7.75 1.25 -12.25
N PRO A 53 -6.53 1.73 -12.57
CA PRO A 53 -5.36 0.98 -13.05
C PRO A 53 -4.64 0.15 -11.97
N GLY A 54 -5.13 0.18 -10.72
CA GLY A 54 -4.46 -0.44 -9.58
C GLY A 54 -3.11 0.24 -9.30
N LEU A 55 -2.15 -0.54 -8.82
CA LEU A 55 -0.77 -0.11 -8.61
C LEU A 55 0.07 -0.17 -9.89
N GLY A 56 -0.51 -0.51 -11.06
CA GLY A 56 0.20 -0.53 -12.35
C GLY A 56 1.34 -1.55 -12.47
N GLY A 57 1.59 -2.33 -11.42
CA GLY A 57 2.73 -3.23 -11.30
C GLY A 57 2.80 -3.88 -9.92
N ARG A 58 3.82 -4.73 -9.71
CA ARG A 58 4.04 -5.38 -8.41
C ARG A 58 4.49 -4.34 -7.40
N SER A 59 3.94 -4.40 -6.20
CA SER A 59 4.53 -3.65 -5.08
C SER A 59 5.55 -4.53 -4.36
N TYR A 60 6.79 -4.05 -4.30
CA TYR A 60 7.84 -4.59 -3.43
C TYR A 60 8.20 -3.61 -2.29
N THR A 61 7.50 -2.48 -2.24
CA THR A 61 7.70 -1.46 -1.22
C THR A 61 6.68 -1.67 -0.11
N ASN A 62 7.06 -1.51 1.16
CA ASN A 62 6.06 -1.48 2.21
C ASN A 62 5.05 -0.35 1.96
N LEU A 63 3.79 -0.61 2.29
CA LEU A 63 2.75 0.40 2.34
C LEU A 63 2.99 1.27 3.58
N THR A 64 2.91 2.59 3.44
CA THR A 64 3.01 3.52 4.58
C THR A 64 1.71 4.27 4.73
N LEU A 65 1.16 4.31 5.94
CA LEU A 65 0.01 5.15 6.26
C LEU A 65 0.49 6.47 6.84
N VAL A 66 0.02 7.57 6.26
CA VAL A 66 0.23 8.94 6.74
C VAL A 66 -1.14 9.58 6.85
N ASP A 67 -1.57 9.86 8.09
CA ASP A 67 -2.96 10.23 8.38
C ASP A 67 -3.92 9.20 7.77
N ASP A 68 -4.79 9.59 6.84
CA ASP A 68 -5.72 8.71 6.12
C ASP A 68 -5.21 8.25 4.75
N LEU A 69 -3.93 8.46 4.44
CA LEU A 69 -3.34 8.23 3.13
C LEU A 69 -2.39 7.04 3.12
N LEU A 70 -2.74 6.01 2.37
CA LEU A 70 -1.89 4.89 2.04
C LEU A 70 -0.96 5.27 0.89
N VAL A 71 0.34 5.23 1.14
CA VAL A 71 1.40 5.54 0.18
C VAL A 71 2.08 4.25 -0.24
N ALA A 72 2.04 3.97 -1.55
CA ALA A 72 2.62 2.78 -2.15
C ALA A 72 3.58 3.15 -3.27
N GLY A 73 4.68 2.40 -3.39
CA GLY A 73 5.47 2.32 -4.62
C GLY A 73 5.22 1.00 -5.35
N SER A 74 5.48 0.95 -6.65
CA SER A 74 5.39 -0.27 -7.42
C SER A 74 6.37 -0.30 -8.59
N THR A 75 6.43 -1.44 -9.29
CA THR A 75 7.14 -1.55 -10.55
C THR A 75 6.50 -0.75 -11.70
N GLY A 76 5.29 -0.21 -11.49
CA GLY A 76 4.55 0.60 -12.48
C GLY A 76 4.55 2.09 -12.17
N TYR A 77 4.57 2.47 -10.89
CA TYR A 77 4.44 3.85 -10.43
C TYR A 77 5.44 4.13 -9.29
N ALA A 78 6.05 5.33 -9.32
CA ALA A 78 6.95 5.75 -8.25
C ALA A 78 6.21 5.93 -6.92
N VAL A 79 5.05 6.59 -6.98
CA VAL A 79 4.16 6.82 -5.83
C VAL A 79 2.70 6.70 -6.30
N VAL A 80 1.92 5.92 -5.57
CA VAL A 80 0.46 5.91 -5.60
C VAL A 80 -0.02 6.27 -4.20
N THR A 81 -0.98 7.17 -4.12
CA THR A 81 -1.62 7.55 -2.87
C THR A 81 -3.10 7.23 -2.94
N VAL A 82 -3.58 6.47 -1.96
CA VAL A 82 -4.97 6.03 -1.87
C VAL A 82 -5.45 6.30 -0.45
N SER A 83 -6.61 6.94 -0.30
CA SER A 83 -7.21 7.12 1.02
C SER A 83 -7.69 5.79 1.59
N THR A 84 -7.80 5.69 2.92
CA THR A 84 -8.29 4.51 3.65
C THR A 84 -9.70 4.06 3.22
N ASP A 85 -10.49 4.96 2.62
CA ASP A 85 -11.79 4.68 2.01
C ASP A 85 -11.74 4.11 0.58
N GLY A 86 -10.54 3.94 0.02
CA GLY A 86 -10.29 3.42 -1.33
C GLY A 86 -10.22 4.50 -2.42
N THR A 87 -10.35 5.78 -2.09
CA THR A 87 -10.26 6.88 -3.06
C THR A 87 -8.81 7.14 -3.47
N VAL A 88 -8.49 7.01 -4.76
CA VAL A 88 -7.16 7.37 -5.28
C VAL A 88 -6.99 8.89 -5.25
N GLN A 89 -5.93 9.37 -4.60
CA GLN A 89 -5.62 10.79 -4.50
C GLN A 89 -4.63 11.22 -5.60
N ALA A 90 -3.56 10.46 -5.81
CA ALA A 90 -2.56 10.77 -6.84
C ALA A 90 -1.79 9.53 -7.31
N ILE A 91 -1.30 9.60 -8.55
CA ILE A 91 -0.40 8.63 -9.17
C ILE A 91 0.76 9.41 -9.81
N ALA A 92 1.99 9.01 -9.51
CA ALA A 92 3.20 9.53 -10.12
C ALA A 92 3.87 8.46 -10.98
N ASP A 93 3.80 8.62 -12.31
CA ASP A 93 4.36 7.72 -13.34
C ASP A 93 5.91 7.72 -13.43
N GLY A 94 6.60 8.27 -12.42
CA GLY A 94 8.06 8.32 -12.36
C GLY A 94 8.72 6.93 -12.30
N SER A 95 10.04 6.91 -12.43
CA SER A 95 10.88 5.69 -12.39
C SER A 95 10.39 4.71 -11.33
N SER A 96 9.99 3.54 -11.80
CA SER A 96 9.50 2.44 -10.98
C SER A 96 10.48 2.09 -9.87
N THR A 97 9.96 1.63 -8.74
CA THR A 97 10.79 1.33 -7.58
C THR A 97 10.47 -0.04 -7.00
N GLU A 98 11.54 -0.74 -6.61
CA GLU A 98 11.47 -1.95 -5.79
C GLU A 98 11.93 -1.68 -4.35
N PHE A 99 12.27 -0.42 -4.04
CA PHE A 99 12.84 -0.01 -2.75
C PHE A 99 11.81 0.74 -1.92
N SER A 100 11.74 0.43 -0.63
CA SER A 100 10.83 1.14 0.28
C SER A 100 11.19 2.64 0.34
N HIS A 101 10.15 3.47 0.35
CA HIS A 101 10.27 4.92 0.47
C HIS A 101 10.37 5.33 1.94
N VAL A 102 10.79 6.57 2.18
CA VAL A 102 10.69 7.24 3.50
C VAL A 102 9.87 8.50 3.33
N ILE A 103 9.05 8.82 4.34
CA ILE A 103 8.24 10.03 4.37
C ILE A 103 8.70 10.90 5.52
N GLU A 104 9.01 12.16 5.22
CA GLU A 104 9.40 13.18 6.20
C GLU A 104 8.72 14.50 5.80
N ASP A 105 8.05 15.15 6.75
CA ASP A 105 7.38 16.45 6.57
C ASP A 105 6.52 16.51 5.28
N GLY A 106 5.68 15.48 5.05
CA GLY A 106 4.81 15.41 3.88
C GLY A 106 5.53 15.15 2.56
N THR A 107 6.84 14.88 2.57
CA THR A 107 7.62 14.55 1.37
C THR A 107 7.97 13.07 1.33
N VAL A 108 7.62 12.39 0.24
CA VAL A 108 8.00 11.01 -0.04
C VAL A 108 9.32 10.99 -0.80
N TYR A 109 10.34 10.39 -0.19
CA TYR A 109 11.63 10.13 -0.82
C TYR A 109 11.67 8.70 -1.37
N VAL A 110 11.81 8.58 -2.68
CA VAL A 110 11.83 7.29 -3.40
C VAL A 110 13.21 7.06 -3.97
N ALA A 111 13.85 5.97 -3.55
CA ALA A 111 15.09 5.50 -4.16
C ALA A 111 14.78 4.65 -5.40
N THR A 112 15.56 4.85 -6.46
CA THR A 112 15.58 4.04 -7.68
C THR A 112 17.02 3.70 -8.05
N CYS A 113 17.22 2.85 -9.05
CA CYS A 113 18.57 2.56 -9.56
C CYS A 113 19.28 3.80 -10.14
N ASP A 114 18.53 4.83 -10.52
CA ASP A 114 19.04 6.05 -11.15
C ASP A 114 19.23 7.22 -10.17
N GLY A 115 18.77 7.08 -8.92
CA GLY A 115 18.95 8.11 -7.90
C GLY A 115 17.83 8.14 -6.85
N ILE A 116 17.60 9.32 -6.27
CA ILE A 116 16.52 9.57 -5.31
C ILE A 116 15.65 10.69 -5.86
N SER A 117 14.34 10.47 -5.88
CA SER A 117 13.32 11.47 -6.24
C SER A 117 12.49 11.84 -5.00
N ALA A 118 12.01 13.08 -4.96
CA ALA A 118 11.14 13.58 -3.89
C ALA A 118 9.77 13.96 -4.46
N TYR A 119 8.69 13.56 -3.78
CA TYR A 119 7.30 13.82 -4.14
C TYR A 119 6.56 14.44 -2.95
N SER A 120 5.90 15.57 -3.15
CA SER A 120 5.06 16.20 -2.11
C SER A 120 3.70 15.49 -2.01
N LEU A 121 3.25 15.22 -0.79
CA LEU A 121 1.87 14.78 -0.49
C LEU A 121 0.90 15.94 -0.37
N GLU A 122 1.40 17.15 -0.14
CA GLU A 122 0.58 18.36 -0.15
C GLU A 122 0.28 18.78 -1.59
N SER A 123 -0.99 19.09 -1.86
CA SER A 123 -1.41 19.77 -3.08
C SER A 123 -1.10 21.26 -2.99
N GLU A 124 -0.53 21.82 -4.06
CA GLU A 124 -0.36 23.28 -4.23
C GLU A 124 -1.69 24.03 -4.34
#